data_AF-A0A5D0R3C2-F1
#
_entry.id   AF-A0A5D0R3C2-F1
#
_cell.length_a   1.000
_cell.length_b   1.000
_cell.length_c   1.000
_cell.angle_alpha   90.00
_cell.angle_beta   90.00
_cell.angle_gamma   90.00
#
_symmetry.space_group_name_H-M   'P 1'
#
loop_
_entity.id
_entity.type
_entity.pdbx_description
1 polymer ?
#
loop_
_entity_poly.entity_id
_entity_poly.type
_entity_poly.pdbx_seq_one_letter_code
_entity_poly.pdbx_strand_id
1 'polypeptide(L)'
;MDKRSNRVQPIRLSPKFFPLDIHKSMFINDLMITIPQYYAESWGEQVLNTHNLDNKSWEIEINYESPKELGKVKNNFKGRLSLFFAKGRSKTSSYRLKWNNDFAIQLAKDYPKSFVRSLEFHIGDDYYKNQKFTEYDIGGFKEQLQVKIIWTDNNPKIYLKEFFRVREESQGFPKIFNELSSYLITDYLLSSEDEILRRIQVSDWKPRINIQKELNENNIYILLNRETKEVYFGETKKSLSKRYPIKQKHHSFDEWTEYCIIQLPPETSEHSRLLVERILIAVGSKLFPNILYSDKPVLDLGIGLTLKNRKK
;
A
#
# COMPACT_ATOMS: atom_id res chain seq x y z
N MET A 1 42.91 -2.05 5.82
CA MET A 1 41.77 -1.87 6.74
C MET A 1 40.94 -0.70 6.27
N ASP A 2 39.68 -0.95 5.90
CA ASP A 2 38.74 0.07 5.41
C ASP A 2 38.28 0.95 6.58
N LYS A 3 38.66 2.24 6.58
CA LYS A 3 38.44 3.21 7.68
C LYS A 3 37.06 3.88 7.65
N ARG A 4 36.01 3.17 7.24
CA ARG A 4 34.63 3.71 7.16
C ARG A 4 33.80 3.21 8.34
N SER A 5 33.66 4.04 9.37
CA SER A 5 33.08 3.73 10.69
C SER A 5 31.55 3.59 10.74
N ASN A 6 30.82 3.93 9.67
CA ASN A 6 29.34 3.94 9.65
C ASN A 6 28.69 2.88 8.74
N ARG A 7 29.41 1.83 8.34
CA ARG A 7 28.79 0.66 7.72
C ARG A 7 28.11 -0.20 8.79
N VAL A 8 26.85 0.10 9.09
CA VAL A 8 25.95 -0.88 9.72
C VAL A 8 25.83 -2.05 8.73
N GLN A 9 26.25 -3.24 9.16
CA GLN A 9 26.25 -4.46 8.34
C GLN A 9 24.90 -4.68 7.65
N PRO A 10 24.88 -5.23 6.42
CA PRO A 10 23.67 -5.83 5.86
C PRO A 10 23.14 -6.88 6.84
N ILE A 11 21.81 -7.00 6.94
CA ILE A 11 21.19 -8.03 7.76
C ILE A 11 21.73 -9.38 7.30
N ARG A 12 22.30 -10.16 8.22
CA ARG A 12 22.85 -11.47 7.87
C ARG A 12 21.70 -12.40 7.45
N LEU A 13 21.97 -13.21 6.42
CA LEU A 13 21.06 -14.29 6.04
C LEU A 13 20.95 -15.23 7.24
N SER A 14 19.73 -15.42 7.73
CA SER A 14 19.49 -16.27 8.88
C SER A 14 19.62 -17.74 8.48
N PRO A 15 20.06 -18.63 9.38
CA PRO A 15 20.17 -20.05 9.08
C PRO A 15 18.86 -20.63 8.55
N LYS A 16 18.95 -21.43 7.49
CA LYS A 16 17.82 -22.09 6.79
C LYS A 16 16.85 -21.13 6.07
N PHE A 17 17.20 -19.85 5.94
CA PHE A 17 16.54 -18.94 5.01
C PHE A 17 17.26 -18.92 3.67
N PHE A 18 16.54 -18.70 2.58
CA PHE A 18 17.12 -18.34 1.29
C PHE A 18 16.87 -16.86 0.98
N PRO A 19 17.77 -16.16 0.28
CA PRO A 19 17.56 -14.79 -0.16
C PRO A 19 16.58 -14.77 -1.34
N LEU A 20 15.63 -13.83 -1.30
CA LEU A 20 14.64 -13.60 -2.33
C LEU A 20 14.73 -12.15 -2.80
N ASP A 21 14.96 -11.95 -4.08
CA ASP A 21 14.87 -10.64 -4.69
C ASP A 21 13.41 -10.24 -4.83
N ILE A 22 13.08 -9.01 -4.40
CA ILE A 22 11.74 -8.48 -4.60
C ILE A 22 11.59 -8.13 -6.08
N HIS A 23 10.55 -8.62 -6.76
CA HIS A 23 10.33 -8.46 -8.19
C HIS A 23 8.84 -8.40 -8.56
N LYS A 24 8.50 -8.05 -9.81
CA LYS A 24 7.14 -7.70 -10.24
C LYS A 24 6.05 -8.69 -9.86
N SER A 25 6.30 -9.99 -9.99
CA SER A 25 5.28 -11.02 -9.71
C SER A 25 4.87 -11.09 -8.23
N MET A 26 5.59 -10.42 -7.34
CA MET A 26 5.24 -10.31 -5.91
C MET A 26 4.15 -9.26 -5.65
N PHE A 27 3.95 -8.35 -6.60
CA PHE A 27 3.01 -7.25 -6.52
C PHE A 27 1.93 -7.33 -7.59
N ILE A 28 2.30 -7.65 -8.84
CA ILE A 28 1.47 -7.47 -10.02
C ILE A 28 1.16 -8.84 -10.64
N ASN A 29 -0.13 -9.06 -10.98
CA ASN A 29 -0.71 -10.23 -11.66
C ASN A 29 -0.62 -11.57 -10.92
N ASP A 30 0.60 -12.06 -10.66
CA ASP A 30 0.81 -13.44 -10.23
C ASP A 30 0.66 -13.64 -8.71
N LEU A 31 1.07 -12.60 -7.95
CA LEU A 31 1.17 -12.60 -6.49
C LEU A 31 1.91 -13.82 -5.95
N MET A 32 3.00 -14.19 -6.61
CA MET A 32 3.73 -15.42 -6.32
C MET A 32 5.24 -15.32 -6.50
N ILE A 33 5.92 -16.26 -5.88
CA ILE A 33 7.33 -16.58 -6.12
C ILE A 33 7.51 -18.05 -6.46
N THR A 34 8.62 -18.34 -7.15
CA THR A 34 9.12 -19.70 -7.33
C THR A 34 10.08 -20.04 -6.19
N ILE A 35 9.90 -21.21 -5.58
CA ILE A 35 10.88 -21.70 -4.61
C ILE A 35 12.12 -22.21 -5.36
N PRO A 36 13.33 -21.76 -5.01
CA PRO A 36 14.55 -22.25 -5.66
C PRO A 36 14.70 -23.75 -5.49
N GLN A 37 15.12 -24.43 -6.56
CA GLN A 37 15.27 -25.89 -6.57
C GLN A 37 16.18 -26.39 -5.45
N TYR A 38 17.35 -25.78 -5.28
CA TYR A 38 18.31 -26.15 -4.23
C TYR A 38 17.70 -26.03 -2.82
N TYR A 39 16.77 -25.08 -2.62
CA TYR A 39 16.12 -24.88 -1.34
C TYR A 39 15.05 -25.95 -1.09
N ALA A 40 14.26 -26.30 -2.11
CA ALA A 40 13.29 -27.38 -2.02
C ALA A 40 13.97 -28.74 -1.77
N GLU A 41 15.11 -28.99 -2.39
CA GLU A 41 15.93 -30.20 -2.17
C GLU A 41 16.38 -30.33 -0.70
N SER A 42 16.61 -29.20 -0.02
CA SER A 42 17.02 -29.19 1.40
C SER A 42 15.93 -29.64 2.38
N TRP A 43 14.68 -29.82 1.94
CA TRP A 43 13.60 -30.34 2.79
C TRP A 43 13.73 -31.85 3.06
N GLY A 44 14.57 -32.54 2.30
CA GLY A 44 14.82 -33.97 2.45
C GLY A 44 13.78 -34.85 1.77
N GLU A 45 14.20 -36.07 1.42
CA GLU A 45 13.37 -37.02 0.67
C GLU A 45 12.11 -37.44 1.44
N GLN A 46 12.18 -37.52 2.77
CA GLN A 46 11.03 -37.86 3.61
C GLN A 46 9.85 -36.92 3.39
N VAL A 47 10.12 -35.61 3.35
CA VAL A 47 9.09 -34.60 3.05
C VAL A 47 8.71 -34.68 1.59
N LEU A 48 9.70 -34.62 0.69
CA LEU A 48 9.43 -34.53 -0.74
C LEU A 48 8.62 -35.72 -1.25
N ASN A 49 8.87 -36.95 -0.80
CA ASN A 49 8.16 -38.15 -1.26
C ASN A 49 6.68 -38.16 -0.88
N THR A 50 6.27 -37.42 0.15
CA THR A 50 4.85 -37.33 0.56
C THR A 50 4.01 -36.42 -0.34
N HIS A 51 4.63 -35.55 -1.13
CA HIS A 51 3.91 -34.63 -2.01
C HIS A 51 3.59 -35.33 -3.33
N ASN A 52 2.35 -35.29 -3.80
CA ASN A 52 1.95 -35.99 -5.03
C ASN A 52 0.76 -35.27 -5.67
N LEU A 53 0.13 -35.84 -6.70
CA LEU A 53 -0.99 -35.19 -7.38
C LEU A 53 -2.20 -34.92 -6.47
N ASP A 54 -2.36 -35.71 -5.41
CA ASP A 54 -3.43 -35.63 -4.42
C ASP A 54 -3.06 -34.65 -3.27
N ASN A 55 -1.77 -34.55 -2.96
CA ASN A 55 -1.20 -33.68 -1.92
C ASN A 55 -0.19 -32.71 -2.54
N LYS A 56 -0.69 -31.73 -3.31
CA LYS A 56 0.11 -30.74 -4.06
C LYS A 56 -0.17 -29.29 -3.70
N SER A 57 -1.08 -29.03 -2.76
CA SER A 57 -1.47 -27.67 -2.43
C SER A 57 -1.78 -27.56 -0.95
N TRP A 58 -1.19 -26.56 -0.31
CA TRP A 58 -1.29 -26.31 1.12
C TRP A 58 -1.69 -24.87 1.34
N GLU A 59 -2.83 -24.66 2.00
CA GLU A 59 -3.19 -23.37 2.58
C GLU A 59 -2.24 -23.09 3.75
N ILE A 60 -1.64 -21.91 3.75
CA ILE A 60 -0.60 -21.55 4.72
C ILE A 60 -0.81 -20.16 5.31
N GLU A 61 -0.18 -19.95 6.46
CA GLU A 61 0.00 -18.64 7.05
C GLU A 61 1.44 -18.17 6.81
N ILE A 62 1.57 -17.00 6.19
CA ILE A 62 2.82 -16.29 5.96
C ILE A 62 3.07 -15.42 7.18
N ASN A 63 4.07 -15.81 7.98
CA ASN A 63 4.54 -15.02 9.12
C ASN A 63 5.54 -13.99 8.61
N TYR A 64 5.12 -12.73 8.56
CA TYR A 64 5.92 -11.64 8.02
C TYR A 64 6.41 -10.70 9.12
N GLU A 65 7.70 -10.35 9.11
CA GLU A 65 8.30 -9.33 9.97
C GLU A 65 8.72 -8.12 9.12
N SER A 66 8.19 -6.94 9.45
CA SER A 66 8.47 -5.70 8.73
C SER A 66 9.95 -5.28 8.84
N PRO A 67 10.44 -4.39 7.95
CA PRO A 67 11.80 -3.88 8.01
C PRO A 67 12.20 -3.32 9.38
N LYS A 68 13.50 -3.38 9.69
CA LYS A 68 14.08 -2.90 10.95
C LYS A 68 13.70 -1.44 11.25
N GLU A 69 13.70 -0.59 10.23
CA GLU A 69 13.35 0.84 10.33
C GLU A 69 11.86 1.06 10.65
N LEU A 70 11.00 0.09 10.34
CA LEU A 70 9.56 0.12 10.62
C LEU A 70 9.20 -0.64 11.91
N GLY A 71 10.17 -0.88 12.78
CA GLY A 71 9.95 -1.45 14.11
C GLY A 71 9.79 -2.96 14.17
N LYS A 72 10.02 -3.70 13.08
CA LYS A 72 9.89 -5.18 13.03
C LYS A 72 8.53 -5.70 13.51
N VAL A 73 7.47 -5.01 13.09
CA VAL A 73 6.09 -5.41 13.36
C VAL A 73 5.84 -6.76 12.71
N LYS A 74 5.22 -7.67 13.46
CA LYS A 74 4.88 -9.02 12.98
C LYS A 74 3.43 -9.04 12.54
N ASN A 75 3.21 -9.46 11.30
CA ASN A 75 1.90 -9.59 10.68
C ASN A 75 1.76 -10.98 10.07
N ASN A 76 0.52 -11.45 10.00
CA ASN A 76 0.20 -12.74 9.39
C ASN A 76 -0.68 -12.54 8.17
N PHE A 77 -0.35 -13.27 7.10
CA PHE A 77 -1.09 -13.22 5.84
C PHE A 77 -1.46 -14.62 5.38
N LYS A 78 -2.56 -14.74 4.66
CA LYS A 78 -2.95 -16.01 4.03
C LYS A 78 -2.19 -16.20 2.73
N GLY A 79 -1.80 -17.43 2.45
CA GLY A 79 -1.18 -17.79 1.19
C GLY A 79 -1.38 -19.27 0.88
N ARG A 80 -0.83 -19.68 -0.25
CA ARG A 80 -0.89 -21.05 -0.73
C ARG A 80 0.48 -21.47 -1.24
N LEU A 81 1.01 -22.57 -0.72
CA LEU A 81 2.13 -23.27 -1.33
C LEU A 81 1.56 -24.33 -2.27
N SER A 82 2.02 -24.36 -3.52
CA SER A 82 1.56 -25.33 -4.52
C SER A 82 2.72 -25.97 -5.25
N LEU A 83 2.56 -27.24 -5.59
CA LEU A 83 3.45 -28.03 -6.43
C LEU A 83 2.79 -28.26 -7.79
N PHE A 84 3.47 -27.83 -8.86
CA PHE A 84 2.99 -28.03 -10.23
C PHE A 84 3.69 -29.23 -10.89
N PHE A 85 2.95 -29.99 -11.70
CA PHE A 85 3.48 -31.14 -12.45
C PHE A 85 3.49 -30.82 -13.94
N ALA A 86 4.50 -30.05 -14.37
CA ALA A 86 4.70 -29.74 -15.78
C ALA A 86 5.58 -30.83 -16.45
N LYS A 87 5.23 -31.23 -17.67
CA LYS A 87 5.99 -32.24 -18.43
C LYS A 87 7.45 -31.78 -18.60
N GLY A 88 8.39 -32.64 -18.22
CA GLY A 88 9.84 -32.37 -18.34
C GLY A 88 10.47 -31.51 -17.24
N ARG A 89 9.72 -31.13 -16.18
CA ARG A 89 10.28 -30.41 -15.02
C ARG A 89 10.45 -31.31 -13.80
N SER A 90 11.50 -31.06 -13.02
CA SER A 90 11.68 -31.71 -11.72
C SER A 90 10.63 -31.21 -10.72
N LYS A 91 10.25 -32.08 -9.79
CA LYS A 91 9.35 -31.74 -8.69
C LYS A 91 9.90 -30.59 -7.84
N THR A 92 11.20 -30.61 -7.55
CA THR A 92 11.90 -29.64 -6.71
C THR A 92 11.96 -28.23 -7.32
N SER A 93 11.88 -28.09 -8.65
CA SER A 93 11.83 -26.79 -9.33
C SER A 93 10.40 -26.23 -9.52
N SER A 94 9.38 -26.97 -9.06
CA SER A 94 7.98 -26.71 -9.41
C SER A 94 7.12 -26.22 -8.23
N TYR A 95 7.72 -25.91 -7.09
CA TYR A 95 7.02 -25.28 -5.97
C TYR A 95 6.82 -23.78 -6.21
N ARG A 96 5.63 -23.28 -5.91
CA ARG A 96 5.25 -21.87 -5.98
C ARG A 96 4.58 -21.46 -4.69
N LEU A 97 4.98 -20.33 -4.14
CA LEU A 97 4.32 -19.69 -3.01
C LEU A 97 3.51 -18.52 -3.55
N LYS A 98 2.18 -18.56 -3.39
CA LYS A 98 1.24 -17.52 -3.81
C LYS A 98 0.57 -16.88 -2.58
N TRP A 99 0.18 -15.61 -2.69
CA TRP A 99 -0.55 -14.87 -1.67
C TRP A 99 -1.67 -14.01 -2.26
N ASN A 100 -2.41 -13.34 -1.39
CA ASN A 100 -3.48 -12.40 -1.76
C ASN A 100 -2.98 -10.94 -1.76
N ASN A 101 -3.84 -10.02 -2.22
CA ASN A 101 -3.52 -8.60 -2.28
C ASN A 101 -3.10 -8.02 -0.94
N ASP A 102 -3.64 -8.50 0.19
CA ASP A 102 -3.29 -7.97 1.52
C ASP A 102 -1.77 -8.04 1.77
N PHE A 103 -1.13 -9.17 1.42
CA PHE A 103 0.30 -9.30 1.58
C PHE A 103 1.08 -8.46 0.55
N ALA A 104 0.59 -8.38 -0.69
CA ALA A 104 1.21 -7.54 -1.72
C ALA A 104 1.18 -6.05 -1.35
N ILE A 105 0.08 -5.58 -0.76
CA ILE A 105 -0.09 -4.21 -0.25
C ILE A 105 0.88 -3.97 0.91
N GLN A 106 1.00 -4.91 1.85
CA GLN A 106 1.97 -4.78 2.93
C GLN A 106 3.40 -4.70 2.39
N LEU A 107 3.77 -5.59 1.47
CA LEU A 107 5.07 -5.57 0.83
C LEU A 107 5.32 -4.26 0.09
N ALA A 108 4.33 -3.70 -0.59
CA ALA A 108 4.49 -2.46 -1.34
C ALA A 108 4.66 -1.25 -0.42
N LYS A 109 3.97 -1.24 0.73
CA LYS A 109 4.18 -0.22 1.78
C LYS A 109 5.56 -0.30 2.40
N ASP A 110 6.05 -1.50 2.64
CA ASP A 110 7.34 -1.72 3.30
C ASP A 110 8.54 -1.58 2.32
N TYR A 111 8.32 -1.92 1.05
CA TYR A 111 9.31 -1.87 -0.04
C TYR A 111 8.80 -1.07 -1.25
N PRO A 112 8.50 0.24 -1.06
CA PRO A 112 7.91 1.07 -2.12
C PRO A 112 8.85 1.23 -3.31
N LYS A 113 10.16 1.13 -3.10
CA LYS A 113 11.18 1.18 -4.16
C LYS A 113 11.02 0.04 -5.14
N SER A 114 11.01 -1.18 -4.62
CA SER A 114 10.79 -2.36 -5.44
C SER A 114 9.42 -2.33 -6.11
N PHE A 115 8.38 -1.86 -5.42
CA PHE A 115 7.06 -1.72 -6.01
C PHE A 115 7.03 -0.75 -7.20
N VAL A 116 7.57 0.47 -7.05
CA VAL A 116 7.63 1.46 -8.15
C VAL A 116 8.48 0.94 -9.32
N ARG A 117 9.61 0.28 -9.04
CA ARG A 117 10.44 -0.35 -10.09
C ARG A 117 9.65 -1.42 -10.84
N SER A 118 8.95 -2.27 -10.11
CA SER A 118 8.10 -3.31 -10.69
C SER A 118 6.97 -2.72 -11.54
N LEU A 119 6.36 -1.61 -11.11
CA LEU A 119 5.35 -0.88 -11.88
C LEU A 119 5.93 -0.25 -13.14
N GLU A 120 7.06 0.45 -13.04
CA GLU A 120 7.74 1.05 -14.18
C GLU A 120 8.06 0.00 -15.25
N PHE A 121 8.60 -1.14 -14.82
CA PHE A 121 8.86 -2.24 -15.74
C PHE A 121 7.58 -2.85 -16.32
N HIS A 122 6.49 -2.89 -15.56
CA HIS A 122 5.22 -3.42 -16.03
C HIS A 122 4.55 -2.48 -17.05
N ILE A 123 4.56 -1.17 -16.81
CA ILE A 123 3.99 -0.15 -17.69
C ILE A 123 4.85 -0.03 -18.97
N GLY A 124 6.17 -0.02 -18.82
CA GLY A 124 7.13 0.08 -19.92
C GLY A 124 7.55 -1.26 -20.51
N ASP A 125 6.83 -2.36 -20.26
CA ASP A 125 7.30 -3.74 -20.53
C ASP A 125 7.79 -3.89 -21.98
N ASP A 126 7.05 -3.38 -22.96
CA ASP A 126 7.45 -3.42 -24.38
C ASP A 126 8.69 -2.54 -24.67
N TYR A 127 8.74 -1.35 -24.10
CA TYR A 127 9.86 -0.42 -24.26
C TYR A 127 11.17 -1.02 -23.70
N TYR A 128 11.13 -1.58 -22.49
CA TYR A 128 12.28 -2.17 -21.83
C TYR A 128 12.72 -3.49 -22.48
N LYS A 129 11.77 -4.35 -22.87
CA LYS A 129 12.08 -5.59 -23.60
C LYS A 129 12.75 -5.32 -24.94
N ASN A 130 12.28 -4.32 -25.70
CA ASN A 130 12.87 -3.93 -26.98
C ASN A 130 14.32 -3.44 -26.83
N GLN A 131 14.65 -2.83 -25.69
CA GLN A 131 16.02 -2.41 -25.35
C GLN A 131 16.84 -3.47 -24.62
N LYS A 132 16.29 -4.67 -24.41
CA LYS A 132 16.92 -5.78 -23.68
C LYS A 132 17.23 -5.44 -22.21
N PHE A 133 16.49 -4.51 -21.62
CA PHE A 133 16.54 -4.23 -20.19
C PHE A 133 15.65 -5.22 -19.42
N THR A 134 16.14 -5.60 -18.25
CA THR A 134 15.40 -6.37 -17.23
C THR A 134 14.82 -5.43 -16.17
N GLU A 135 13.92 -5.95 -15.33
CA GLU A 135 13.38 -5.18 -14.21
C GLU A 135 14.49 -4.59 -13.31
N TYR A 136 15.60 -5.33 -13.13
CA TYR A 136 16.70 -4.91 -12.26
C TYR A 136 17.58 -3.81 -12.85
N ASP A 137 17.49 -3.57 -14.16
CA ASP A 137 18.18 -2.46 -14.82
C ASP A 137 17.47 -1.12 -14.57
N ILE A 138 16.22 -1.16 -14.09
CA ILE A 138 15.42 0.02 -13.77
C ILE A 138 15.72 0.49 -12.35
N GLY A 139 16.05 1.77 -12.21
CA GLY A 139 16.25 2.44 -10.92
C GLY A 139 17.57 2.12 -10.21
N GLY A 140 18.34 1.11 -10.64
CA GLY A 140 19.69 0.84 -10.13
C GLY A 140 19.74 0.42 -8.65
N PHE A 141 18.61 -0.01 -8.07
CA PHE A 141 18.51 -0.45 -6.69
C PHE A 141 17.87 -1.83 -6.58
N LYS A 142 18.19 -2.54 -5.50
CA LYS A 142 17.71 -3.88 -5.21
C LYS A 142 17.25 -3.94 -3.77
N GLU A 143 16.10 -4.56 -3.50
CA GLU A 143 15.68 -4.90 -2.14
C GLU A 143 15.39 -6.39 -2.11
N GLN A 144 15.63 -7.00 -0.97
CA GLN A 144 15.60 -8.43 -0.81
C GLN A 144 14.92 -8.81 0.50
N LEU A 145 14.15 -9.88 0.42
CA LEU A 145 13.66 -10.63 1.57
C LEU A 145 14.56 -11.83 1.83
N GLN A 146 14.40 -12.41 3.00
CA GLN A 146 14.82 -13.77 3.25
C GLN A 146 13.59 -14.60 3.62
N VAL A 147 13.48 -15.78 3.01
CA VAL A 147 12.32 -16.67 3.13
C VAL A 147 12.74 -17.97 3.77
N LYS A 148 11.94 -18.48 4.72
CA LYS A 148 12.10 -19.80 5.30
C LYS A 148 10.80 -20.57 5.27
N ILE A 149 10.87 -21.83 4.86
CA ILE A 149 9.76 -22.78 4.87
C ILE A 149 10.16 -23.94 5.78
N ILE A 150 9.33 -24.21 6.79
CA ILE A 150 9.51 -25.31 7.73
C ILE A 150 8.35 -26.28 7.52
N TRP A 151 8.66 -27.56 7.37
CA TRP A 151 7.67 -28.62 7.31
C TRP A 151 7.49 -29.25 8.70
N THR A 152 6.25 -29.37 9.14
CA THR A 152 5.87 -30.10 10.36
C THR A 152 4.64 -30.94 10.01
N ASP A 153 4.76 -32.26 10.09
CA ASP A 153 3.68 -33.19 9.74
C ASP A 153 3.03 -32.89 8.38
N ASN A 154 3.86 -32.68 7.34
CA ASN A 154 3.43 -32.34 5.98
C ASN A 154 2.65 -30.99 5.87
N ASN A 155 2.70 -30.15 6.90
CA ASN A 155 2.17 -28.78 6.89
C ASN A 155 3.31 -27.76 6.80
N PRO A 156 3.34 -26.89 5.78
CA PRO A 156 4.37 -25.87 5.65
C PRO A 156 4.05 -24.63 6.51
N LYS A 157 5.05 -24.13 7.23
CA LYS A 157 5.04 -22.83 7.91
C LYS A 157 6.05 -21.90 7.25
N ILE A 158 5.60 -20.70 6.90
CA ILE A 158 6.37 -19.77 6.08
C ILE A 158 6.74 -18.54 6.90
N TYR A 159 8.01 -18.13 6.83
CA TYR A 159 8.56 -16.96 7.50
C TYR A 159 9.26 -16.06 6.49
N LEU A 160 8.82 -14.81 6.40
CA LEU A 160 9.42 -13.79 5.55
C LEU A 160 9.88 -12.62 6.42
N LYS A 161 11.08 -12.12 6.14
CA LYS A 161 11.60 -10.92 6.79
C LYS A 161 12.63 -10.21 5.92
N GLU A 162 12.98 -9.00 6.31
CA GLU A 162 13.99 -8.19 5.62
C GLU A 162 15.35 -8.92 5.50
N PHE A 163 15.94 -8.88 4.30
CA PHE A 163 17.34 -9.22 4.08
C PHE A 163 18.15 -7.99 3.68
N PHE A 164 17.60 -7.18 2.76
CA PHE A 164 18.21 -5.94 2.34
C PHE A 164 17.15 -4.92 1.93
N ARG A 165 17.27 -3.70 2.43
CA ARG A 165 16.44 -2.56 2.05
C ARG A 165 17.34 -1.36 1.78
N VAL A 166 17.00 -0.59 0.77
CA VAL A 166 17.74 0.63 0.47
C VAL A 166 17.31 1.71 1.46
N ARG A 167 18.25 2.37 2.12
CA ARG A 167 17.96 3.40 3.15
C ARG A 167 17.17 4.57 2.57
N GLU A 168 16.28 5.16 3.37
CA GLU A 168 15.56 6.38 2.98
C GLU A 168 16.51 7.55 2.71
N GLU A 169 17.56 7.70 3.53
CA GLU A 169 18.57 8.76 3.39
C GLU A 169 19.37 8.71 2.08
N SER A 170 19.44 7.53 1.45
CA SER A 170 20.09 7.37 0.15
C SER A 170 19.19 7.81 -1.02
N GLN A 171 17.97 8.26 -0.74
CA GLN A 171 17.08 8.86 -1.71
C GLN A 171 17.24 10.39 -1.69
N GLY A 172 17.32 11.00 -2.87
CA GLY A 172 17.23 12.46 -2.98
C GLY A 172 15.90 13.01 -2.45
N PHE A 173 14.80 12.24 -2.54
CA PHE A 173 13.43 12.70 -2.24
C PHE A 173 12.53 11.63 -1.59
N PRO A 174 12.84 11.12 -0.38
CA PRO A 174 12.12 10.00 0.24
C PRO A 174 10.63 10.30 0.52
N LYS A 175 10.30 11.53 0.90
CA LYS A 175 8.91 11.92 1.23
C LYS A 175 7.98 11.92 0.01
N ILE A 176 8.44 12.47 -1.10
CA ILE A 176 7.69 12.48 -2.37
C ILE A 176 7.52 11.04 -2.86
N PHE A 177 8.56 10.23 -2.73
CA PHE A 177 8.53 8.84 -3.13
C PHE A 177 7.52 8.01 -2.33
N ASN A 178 7.45 8.20 -1.01
CA ASN A 178 6.48 7.52 -0.15
C ASN A 178 5.03 7.96 -0.45
N GLU A 179 4.82 9.24 -0.74
CA GLU A 179 3.49 9.74 -1.11
C GLU A 179 3.05 9.18 -2.47
N LEU A 180 3.89 9.30 -3.51
CA LEU A 180 3.62 8.79 -4.85
C LEU A 180 3.46 7.27 -4.89
N SER A 181 4.26 6.52 -4.14
CA SER A 181 4.07 5.07 -4.04
C SER A 181 2.75 4.72 -3.34
N SER A 182 2.30 5.49 -2.35
CA SER A 182 0.98 5.28 -1.72
C SER A 182 -0.17 5.48 -2.72
N TYR A 183 -0.06 6.47 -3.61
CA TYR A 183 -0.99 6.65 -4.73
C TYR A 183 -0.98 5.42 -5.65
N LEU A 184 0.20 4.98 -6.07
CA LEU A 184 0.35 3.85 -6.98
C LEU A 184 -0.10 2.51 -6.38
N ILE A 185 0.09 2.30 -5.07
CA ILE A 185 -0.39 1.10 -4.35
C ILE A 185 -1.92 1.07 -4.40
N THR A 186 -2.54 2.22 -4.15
CA THR A 186 -3.99 2.36 -4.20
C THR A 186 -4.53 2.12 -5.60
N ASP A 187 -3.82 2.63 -6.61
CA ASP A 187 -4.23 2.53 -8.01
C ASP A 187 -4.07 1.12 -8.60
N TYR A 188 -2.98 0.40 -8.26
CA TYR A 188 -2.66 -0.89 -8.89
C TYR A 188 -2.97 -2.14 -8.05
N LEU A 189 -2.97 -2.06 -6.71
CA LEU A 189 -3.15 -3.24 -5.84
C LEU A 189 -4.53 -3.30 -5.17
N LEU A 190 -5.23 -2.18 -5.10
CA LEU A 190 -6.52 -2.05 -4.43
C LEU A 190 -7.70 -1.87 -5.39
N SER A 191 -7.45 -1.75 -6.71
CA SER A 191 -8.47 -1.58 -7.74
C SER A 191 -8.87 -2.92 -8.39
N SER A 192 -10.15 -3.03 -8.76
CA SER A 192 -10.62 -4.00 -9.76
C SER A 192 -10.58 -3.32 -11.14
N GLU A 193 -10.41 -4.08 -12.23
CA GLU A 193 -10.28 -3.54 -13.61
C GLU A 193 -11.44 -2.59 -14.00
N ASP A 194 -12.63 -2.75 -13.40
CA ASP A 194 -13.80 -1.89 -13.63
C ASP A 194 -13.82 -0.57 -12.82
N GLU A 195 -12.91 -0.38 -11.85
CA GLU A 195 -12.94 0.73 -10.88
C GLU A 195 -11.83 1.78 -11.04
N ILE A 196 -10.84 1.54 -11.90
CA ILE A 196 -9.65 2.40 -12.08
C ILE A 196 -10.04 3.87 -12.37
N LEU A 197 -11.18 4.10 -13.00
CA LEU A 197 -11.64 5.44 -13.38
C LEU A 197 -12.37 6.24 -12.28
N ARG A 198 -12.62 5.70 -11.07
CA ARG A 198 -13.64 6.32 -10.17
C ARG A 198 -13.39 6.29 -8.67
N ARG A 199 -12.17 6.09 -8.17
CA ARG A 199 -11.95 6.14 -6.71
C ARG A 199 -11.46 7.50 -6.21
N ILE A 200 -12.38 8.15 -5.50
CA ILE A 200 -12.17 9.31 -4.65
C ILE A 200 -11.25 8.89 -3.50
N GLN A 201 -10.10 9.56 -3.34
CA GLN A 201 -9.19 9.28 -2.22
C GLN A 201 -9.54 10.16 -1.03
N VAL A 202 -9.72 9.56 0.14
CA VAL A 202 -10.03 10.28 1.38
C VAL A 202 -8.85 10.15 2.32
N SER A 203 -8.26 11.27 2.72
CA SER A 203 -7.18 11.30 3.70
C SER A 203 -7.72 11.06 5.11
N ASP A 204 -6.87 10.56 5.99
CA ASP A 204 -7.14 10.63 7.44
C ASP A 204 -7.26 12.10 7.90
N TRP A 205 -7.82 12.30 9.09
CA TRP A 205 -7.81 13.59 9.77
C TRP A 205 -6.38 14.01 10.11
N LYS A 206 -5.98 15.18 9.63
CA LYS A 206 -4.67 15.78 9.85
C LYS A 206 -4.80 17.04 10.72
N PRO A 207 -3.89 17.27 11.67
CA PRO A 207 -3.83 18.53 12.41
C PRO A 207 -3.52 19.73 11.50
N ARG A 208 -4.16 20.87 11.73
CA ARG A 208 -3.96 22.12 10.96
C ARG A 208 -2.50 22.56 10.85
N ILE A 209 -1.69 22.32 11.87
CA ILE A 209 -0.25 22.64 11.83
C ILE A 209 0.49 21.95 10.66
N ASN A 210 -0.05 20.83 10.16
CA ASN A 210 0.52 20.12 9.02
C ASN A 210 0.03 20.64 7.65
N ILE A 211 -0.83 21.67 7.60
CA ILE A 211 -1.42 22.16 6.35
C ILE A 211 -0.36 22.52 5.30
N GLN A 212 0.82 23.02 5.69
CA GLN A 212 1.90 23.35 4.74
C GLN A 212 2.40 22.15 3.93
N LYS A 213 2.25 20.93 4.47
CA LYS A 213 2.65 19.69 3.80
C LYS A 213 1.60 19.21 2.80
N GLU A 214 0.45 19.86 2.76
CA GLU A 214 -0.67 19.46 1.91
C GLU A 214 -0.49 20.00 0.49
N LEU A 215 -0.30 19.07 -0.45
CA LEU A 215 0.04 19.36 -1.84
C LEU A 215 -1.04 18.90 -2.81
N ASN A 216 -2.03 18.13 -2.37
CA ASN A 216 -3.05 17.59 -3.24
C ASN A 216 -3.84 18.74 -3.85
N GLU A 217 -4.14 18.69 -5.14
CA GLU A 217 -4.95 19.68 -5.84
C GLU A 217 -6.27 19.03 -6.28
N ASN A 218 -7.24 19.86 -6.68
CA ASN A 218 -8.56 19.41 -7.11
C ASN A 218 -9.29 18.56 -6.06
N ASN A 219 -9.58 19.17 -4.92
CA ASN A 219 -10.13 18.46 -3.76
C ASN A 219 -11.44 19.06 -3.27
N ILE A 220 -12.22 18.23 -2.59
CA ILE A 220 -13.10 18.68 -1.51
C ILE A 220 -12.32 18.58 -0.20
N TYR A 221 -12.46 19.58 0.67
CA TYR A 221 -11.89 19.55 2.01
C TYR A 221 -12.99 19.63 3.06
N ILE A 222 -12.71 19.00 4.19
CA ILE A 222 -13.54 19.03 5.39
C ILE A 222 -12.68 19.63 6.50
N LEU A 223 -13.14 20.70 7.13
CA LEU A 223 -12.51 21.32 8.28
C LEU A 223 -13.32 20.99 9.52
N LEU A 224 -12.64 20.68 10.61
CA LEU A 224 -13.25 20.29 11.88
C LEU A 224 -12.63 21.11 13.01
N ASN A 225 -13.49 21.68 13.83
CA ASN A 225 -13.14 22.07 15.19
C ASN A 225 -13.74 21.03 16.14
N ARG A 226 -12.88 20.19 16.73
CA ARG A 226 -13.29 19.09 17.60
C ARG A 226 -13.95 19.58 18.89
N GLU A 227 -13.51 20.73 19.39
CA GLU A 227 -13.95 21.29 20.69
C GLU A 227 -15.34 21.91 20.57
N THR A 228 -15.54 22.75 19.55
CA THR A 228 -16.84 23.38 19.26
C THR A 228 -17.80 22.46 18.51
N LYS A 229 -17.31 21.31 18.03
CA LYS A 229 -18.05 20.31 17.22
C LYS A 229 -18.58 20.89 15.90
N GLU A 230 -17.83 21.81 15.31
CA GLU A 230 -18.19 22.48 14.05
C GLU A 230 -17.47 21.82 12.87
N VAL A 231 -18.21 21.63 11.78
CA VAL A 231 -17.71 21.05 10.54
C VAL A 231 -18.00 21.99 9.38
N TYR A 232 -17.00 22.18 8.52
CA TYR A 232 -17.12 22.98 7.31
C TYR A 232 -16.73 22.12 6.09
N PHE A 233 -17.52 22.20 5.03
CA PHE A 233 -17.23 21.58 3.74
C PHE A 233 -16.87 22.66 2.73
N GLY A 234 -15.82 22.45 1.94
CA GLY A 234 -15.50 23.35 0.85
C GLY A 234 -14.75 22.70 -0.29
N GLU A 235 -14.62 23.40 -1.41
CA GLU A 235 -13.81 22.95 -2.56
C GLU A 235 -12.60 23.83 -2.85
N THR A 236 -11.58 23.22 -3.45
CA THR A 236 -10.54 24.01 -4.12
C THR A 236 -9.94 23.27 -5.33
N LYS A 237 -9.73 24.01 -6.41
CA LYS A 237 -8.89 23.56 -7.53
C LYS A 237 -7.42 23.41 -7.13
N LYS A 238 -6.94 24.26 -6.23
CA LYS A 238 -5.56 24.29 -5.74
C LYS A 238 -5.41 23.39 -4.52
N SER A 239 -4.23 23.35 -3.92
CA SER A 239 -4.05 22.70 -2.63
C SER A 239 -4.70 23.48 -1.49
N LEU A 240 -5.09 22.75 -0.44
CA LEU A 240 -5.67 23.36 0.76
C LEU A 240 -4.70 24.36 1.41
N SER A 241 -3.39 24.06 1.36
CA SER A 241 -2.32 24.96 1.81
C SER A 241 -2.29 26.29 1.07
N LYS A 242 -2.61 26.31 -0.24
CA LYS A 242 -2.73 27.53 -1.04
C LYS A 242 -4.04 28.26 -0.79
N ARG A 243 -5.11 27.55 -0.43
CA ARG A 243 -6.42 28.14 -0.10
C ARG A 243 -6.42 28.80 1.28
N TYR A 244 -5.77 28.19 2.27
CA TYR A 244 -5.63 28.69 3.64
C TYR A 244 -4.15 28.93 3.99
N PRO A 245 -3.51 29.96 3.41
CA PRO A 245 -2.13 30.27 3.74
C PRO A 245 -2.03 30.80 5.18
N ILE A 246 -1.05 30.31 5.95
CA ILE A 246 -0.86 30.64 7.39
C ILE A 246 -0.79 32.15 7.69
N LYS A 247 -0.36 32.95 6.72
CA LYS A 247 -0.17 34.40 6.89
C LYS A 247 -1.43 35.24 6.59
N GLN A 248 -2.54 34.63 6.19
CA GLN A 248 -3.76 35.36 5.84
C GLN A 248 -4.94 34.82 6.64
N LYS A 249 -5.75 35.72 7.20
CA LYS A 249 -7.06 35.36 7.76
C LYS A 249 -8.03 35.08 6.63
N HIS A 250 -8.76 33.97 6.73
CA HIS A 250 -9.74 33.57 5.73
C HIS A 250 -11.16 33.90 6.23
N HIS A 251 -12.02 34.39 5.34
CA HIS A 251 -13.28 35.03 5.73
C HIS A 251 -14.39 34.06 6.15
N SER A 252 -14.17 32.74 6.04
CA SER A 252 -15.24 31.73 6.14
C SER A 252 -15.24 30.93 7.43
N PHE A 253 -14.11 30.31 7.78
CA PHE A 253 -13.99 29.48 8.99
C PHE A 253 -12.51 29.37 9.36
N ASP A 254 -12.09 30.09 10.39
CA ASP A 254 -10.68 30.21 10.79
C ASP A 254 -10.35 29.51 12.12
N GLU A 255 -11.34 28.95 12.82
CA GLU A 255 -11.16 28.34 14.16
C GLU A 255 -10.94 26.82 14.12
N TRP A 256 -10.93 26.21 12.95
CA TRP A 256 -10.71 24.78 12.79
C TRP A 256 -9.30 24.33 13.23
N THR A 257 -9.24 23.10 13.74
CA THR A 257 -8.02 22.48 14.29
C THR A 257 -7.58 21.25 13.50
N GLU A 258 -8.49 20.63 12.77
CA GLU A 258 -8.27 19.41 11.99
C GLU A 258 -8.83 19.58 10.56
N TYR A 259 -8.22 18.87 9.61
CA TYR A 259 -8.71 18.82 8.23
C TYR A 259 -8.65 17.40 7.65
N CYS A 260 -9.55 17.11 6.73
CA CYS A 260 -9.58 15.91 5.91
C CYS A 260 -9.75 16.34 4.45
N ILE A 261 -9.11 15.62 3.53
CA ILE A 261 -9.16 15.91 2.10
C ILE A 261 -9.73 14.72 1.36
N ILE A 262 -10.65 15.03 0.46
CA ILE A 262 -11.27 14.13 -0.48
C ILE A 262 -10.77 14.56 -1.86
N GLN A 263 -9.76 13.86 -2.38
CA GLN A 263 -9.17 14.14 -3.68
C GLN A 263 -10.06 13.61 -4.80
N LEU A 264 -10.35 14.48 -5.76
CA LEU A 264 -11.15 14.15 -6.93
C LEU A 264 -10.23 13.79 -8.11
N PRO A 265 -10.72 12.99 -9.08
CA PRO A 265 -9.98 12.70 -10.30
C PRO A 265 -9.50 13.98 -11.00
N PRO A 266 -8.26 14.06 -11.53
CA PRO A 266 -7.68 15.27 -12.11
C PRO A 266 -8.54 15.95 -13.18
N GLU A 267 -9.29 15.16 -13.95
CA GLU A 267 -10.21 15.59 -15.00
C GLU A 267 -11.53 16.18 -14.48
N THR A 268 -11.76 16.17 -13.16
CA THR A 268 -12.98 16.73 -12.57
C THR A 268 -13.07 18.22 -12.86
N SER A 269 -14.08 18.59 -13.64
CA SER A 269 -14.33 19.99 -14.00
C SER A 269 -14.63 20.84 -12.76
N GLU A 270 -14.42 22.15 -12.86
CA GLU A 270 -14.82 23.09 -11.82
C GLU A 270 -16.30 23.00 -11.48
N HIS A 271 -17.16 22.88 -12.50
CA HIS A 271 -18.60 22.72 -12.32
C HIS A 271 -18.95 21.46 -11.53
N SER A 272 -18.31 20.33 -11.87
CA SER A 272 -18.50 19.05 -11.18
C SER A 272 -18.01 19.13 -9.73
N ARG A 273 -16.86 19.77 -9.47
CA ARG A 273 -16.32 19.93 -8.12
C ARG A 273 -17.23 20.79 -7.24
N LEU A 274 -17.72 21.91 -7.76
CA LEU A 274 -18.72 22.75 -7.08
C LEU A 274 -20.04 22.00 -6.82
N LEU A 275 -20.47 21.16 -7.77
CA LEU A 275 -21.66 20.33 -7.57
C LEU A 275 -21.47 19.34 -6.40
N VAL A 276 -20.31 18.68 -6.31
CA VAL A 276 -19.99 17.77 -5.20
C VAL A 276 -19.97 18.50 -3.86
N GLU A 277 -19.36 19.69 -3.80
CA GLU A 277 -19.38 20.55 -2.60
C GLU A 277 -20.83 20.85 -2.16
N ARG A 278 -21.67 21.29 -3.08
CA ARG A 278 -23.08 21.61 -2.80
C ARG A 278 -23.86 20.39 -2.33
N ILE A 279 -23.60 19.21 -2.89
CA ILE A 279 -24.20 17.95 -2.44
C ILE A 279 -23.80 17.67 -0.98
N LEU A 280 -22.52 17.82 -0.64
CA LEU A 280 -22.04 17.58 0.72
C LEU A 280 -22.59 18.59 1.73
N ILE A 281 -22.69 19.86 1.36
CA ILE A 281 -23.33 20.90 2.19
C ILE A 281 -24.82 20.55 2.42
N ALA A 282 -25.54 20.16 1.36
CA ALA A 282 -26.95 19.79 1.46
C ALA A 282 -27.18 18.52 2.30
N VAL A 283 -26.31 17.51 2.18
CA VAL A 283 -26.36 16.31 3.03
C VAL A 283 -26.01 16.69 4.48
N GLY A 284 -24.96 17.50 4.65
CA GLY A 284 -24.52 17.99 5.95
C GLY A 284 -25.63 18.74 6.70
N SER A 285 -26.39 19.60 6.03
CA SER A 285 -27.47 20.35 6.66
C SER A 285 -28.68 19.49 7.07
N LYS A 286 -28.86 18.32 6.44
CA LYS A 286 -29.86 17.34 6.90
C LYS A 286 -29.37 16.53 8.08
N LEU A 287 -28.07 16.34 8.22
CA LEU A 287 -27.47 15.54 9.29
C LEU A 287 -27.18 16.38 10.53
N PHE A 288 -26.65 17.60 10.39
CA PHE A 288 -26.15 18.44 11.48
C PHE A 288 -26.98 19.73 11.62
N PRO A 289 -27.14 20.26 12.84
CA PRO A 289 -27.70 21.60 13.04
C PRO A 289 -26.92 22.63 12.24
N ASN A 290 -27.63 23.49 11.52
CA ASN A 290 -27.04 24.56 10.73
C ASN A 290 -27.98 25.77 10.69
N ILE A 291 -27.41 26.97 10.59
CA ILE A 291 -28.12 28.25 10.54
C ILE A 291 -28.75 28.48 9.16
N LEU A 292 -28.22 27.84 8.11
CA LEU A 292 -28.64 28.07 6.72
C LEU A 292 -29.95 27.39 6.33
N TYR A 293 -30.39 26.38 7.07
CA TYR A 293 -31.57 25.56 6.72
C TYR A 293 -32.48 25.40 7.94
N SER A 294 -33.78 25.51 7.72
CA SER A 294 -34.80 25.43 8.78
C SER A 294 -35.22 24.00 9.14
N ASP A 295 -34.75 23.01 8.38
CA ASP A 295 -35.12 21.61 8.61
C ASP A 295 -34.48 21.06 9.89
N LYS A 296 -35.24 20.24 10.62
CA LYS A 296 -34.74 19.58 11.83
C LYS A 296 -33.67 18.54 11.43
N PRO A 297 -32.42 18.66 11.91
CA PRO A 297 -31.35 17.74 11.56
C PRO A 297 -31.58 16.36 12.18
N VAL A 298 -31.02 15.34 11.52
CA VAL A 298 -31.14 13.93 11.92
C VAL A 298 -30.24 13.59 13.12
N LEU A 299 -29.07 14.23 13.25
CA LEU A 299 -28.21 14.14 14.43
C LEU A 299 -28.52 15.32 15.36
N ASP A 300 -29.08 15.00 16.52
CA ASP A 300 -29.14 15.90 17.68
C ASP A 300 -28.08 15.43 18.70
N LEU A 301 -27.59 16.34 19.56
CA LEU A 301 -26.52 16.11 20.54
C LEU A 301 -26.74 14.90 21.47
N GLY A 302 -27.97 14.36 21.52
CA GLY A 302 -28.34 13.18 22.30
C GLY A 302 -28.61 11.88 21.51
N ILE A 303 -28.55 11.87 20.17
CA ILE A 303 -28.92 10.69 19.36
C ILE A 303 -27.71 10.22 18.53
N GLY A 304 -27.12 9.09 18.92
CA GLY A 304 -26.08 8.42 18.14
C GLY A 304 -26.70 7.56 17.03
N LEU A 305 -26.60 8.01 15.78
CA LEU A 305 -26.94 7.18 14.62
C LEU A 305 -25.70 6.47 14.07
N THR A 306 -25.88 5.23 13.62
CA THR A 306 -24.83 4.45 12.97
C THR A 306 -25.03 4.47 11.46
N LEU A 307 -24.05 5.00 10.71
CA LEU A 307 -24.05 4.91 9.26
C LEU A 307 -23.89 3.44 8.83
N LYS A 308 -24.92 2.87 8.19
CA LYS A 308 -24.91 1.49 7.67
C LYS A 308 -24.51 1.46 6.20
N ASN A 309 -23.24 1.75 5.93
CA ASN A 309 -22.69 1.50 4.59
C ASN A 309 -22.39 0.01 4.44
N ARG A 310 -22.96 -0.64 3.43
CA ARG A 310 -22.53 -1.97 2.99
C ARG A 310 -21.54 -1.76 1.86
N LYS A 311 -20.30 -2.27 2.01
CA LYS A 311 -19.42 -2.42 0.86
C LYS A 311 -20.16 -3.31 -0.14
N LYS A 312 -20.38 -2.80 -1.36
CA LYS A 312 -20.90 -3.63 -2.46
C LYS A 312 -19.84 -4.62 -2.89
#